data_AF-A0A257GJS3-F1
#
_entry.id   AF-A0A257GJS3-F1
#
_cell.length_a   1.000
_cell.length_b   1.000
_cell.length_c   1.000
_cell.angle_alpha   90.00
_cell.angle_beta   90.00
_cell.angle_gamma   90.00
#
_symmetry.space_group_name_H-M   'P 1'
#
loop_
_entity.id
_entity.type
_entity.pdbx_description
1 polymer ?
#
loop_
_entity_poly.entity_id
_entity_poly.type
_entity_poly.pdbx_seq_one_letter_code
_entity_poly.pdbx_strand_id
1 'polypeptide(L)'
;MNIDFAQMVLAEDRSAADLATRRAGMVCSRLQGRLVAGPEICARLDATAVDPATPWAMRETILNANEWRRTSQTIDEMAWLLGFSPEQMDALFEAAMAVSV
;
A
#
# COMPACT_ATOMS: atom_id res chain seq x y z
N MET A 1 -24.14 -15.22 -29.27
CA MET A 1 -24.00 -14.50 -28.00
C MET A 1 -23.09 -13.31 -28.28
N ASN A 2 -23.65 -12.11 -28.48
CA ASN A 2 -22.84 -10.91 -28.72
C ASN A 2 -22.44 -10.33 -27.37
N ILE A 3 -21.16 -10.47 -27.02
CA ILE A 3 -20.58 -9.70 -25.91
C ILE A 3 -20.41 -8.27 -26.40
N ASP A 4 -21.04 -7.32 -25.70
CA ASP A 4 -20.86 -5.90 -25.96
C ASP A 4 -19.60 -5.41 -25.24
N PHE A 5 -18.51 -5.35 -26.00
CA PHE A 5 -17.20 -4.90 -25.51
C PHE A 5 -17.21 -3.45 -25.05
N ALA A 6 -18.09 -2.59 -25.58
CA ALA A 6 -18.14 -1.18 -25.18
C ALA A 6 -18.72 -1.03 -23.76
N GLN A 7 -19.74 -1.82 -23.42
CA GLN A 7 -20.28 -1.86 -22.05
C GLN A 7 -19.27 -2.42 -21.04
N MET A 8 -18.44 -3.39 -21.45
CA MET A 8 -17.41 -3.97 -20.60
C MET A 8 -16.30 -2.96 -20.24
N VAL A 9 -15.78 -2.24 -21.24
CA VAL A 9 -14.75 -1.19 -21.04
C VAL A 9 -15.26 -0.09 -20.09
N LEU A 10 -16.49 0.38 -20.27
CA LEU A 10 -17.09 1.39 -19.39
C LEU A 10 -17.25 0.92 -17.94
N ALA A 11 -17.46 -0.39 -17.72
CA ALA A 11 -17.57 -0.97 -16.39
C ALA A 11 -16.20 -1.10 -15.72
N GLU A 12 -15.17 -1.51 -16.48
CA GLU A 12 -13.79 -1.59 -16.01
C GLU A 12 -13.25 -0.20 -15.61
N ASP A 13 -13.48 0.82 -16.43
CA ASP A 13 -13.08 2.20 -16.14
C ASP A 13 -13.73 2.74 -14.86
N ARG A 14 -15.01 2.44 -14.64
CA ARG A 14 -15.73 2.83 -13.42
C ARG A 14 -15.16 2.14 -12.19
N SER A 15 -14.91 0.82 -12.29
CA SER A 15 -14.29 0.05 -11.22
C SER A 15 -12.90 0.60 -10.85
N ALA A 16 -12.10 0.96 -11.85
CA ALA A 16 -10.79 1.57 -11.63
C ALA A 16 -10.90 2.95 -10.94
N ALA A 17 -11.88 3.77 -11.34
CA ALA A 17 -12.11 5.08 -10.72
C ALA A 17 -12.58 4.97 -9.25
N ASP A 18 -13.47 4.02 -8.96
CA ASP A 18 -13.93 3.73 -7.60
C ASP A 18 -12.77 3.24 -6.73
N LEU A 19 -11.92 2.35 -7.27
CA LEU A 19 -10.71 1.88 -6.59
C LEU A 19 -9.73 3.02 -6.29
N ALA A 20 -9.48 3.89 -7.26
CA ALA A 20 -8.61 5.05 -7.07
C ALA A 20 -9.15 6.00 -5.99
N THR A 21 -10.46 6.26 -6.00
CA THR A 21 -11.14 7.08 -4.99
C THR A 21 -11.01 6.48 -3.60
N ARG A 22 -11.22 5.16 -3.47
CA ARG A 22 -11.05 4.45 -2.20
C ARG A 22 -9.62 4.56 -1.68
N ARG A 23 -8.61 4.30 -2.53
CA ARG A 23 -7.19 4.39 -2.15
C ARG A 23 -6.75 5.80 -1.79
N ALA A 24 -7.33 6.83 -2.39
CA ALA A 24 -7.02 8.22 -2.05
C ALA A 24 -7.35 8.57 -0.60
N GLY A 25 -8.36 7.91 0.00
CA GLY A 25 -8.71 8.05 1.41
C GLY A 25 -7.89 7.18 2.37
N MET A 26 -7.04 6.28 1.86
CA MET A 26 -6.28 5.35 2.69
C MET A 26 -4.98 5.96 3.18
N VAL A 27 -5.04 6.50 4.39
CA VAL A 27 -3.90 7.11 5.09
C VAL A 27 -3.85 6.56 6.51
N CYS A 28 -2.71 6.04 6.92
CA CYS A 28 -2.48 5.58 8.29
C CYS A 28 -1.14 6.12 8.80
N SER A 29 -0.97 6.21 10.11
CA SER A 29 0.33 6.49 10.69
C SER A 29 1.28 5.32 10.43
N ARG A 30 2.59 5.59 10.40
CA ARG A 30 3.60 4.53 10.28
C ARG A 30 3.46 3.48 11.38
N LEU A 31 3.10 3.90 12.60
CA LEU A 31 2.90 2.98 13.72
C LEU A 31 1.72 2.04 13.48
N GLN A 32 0.57 2.56 13.04
CA GLN A 32 -0.61 1.75 12.69
C GLN A 32 -0.26 0.70 11.63
N GLY A 33 0.41 1.12 10.55
CA GLY A 33 0.84 0.21 9.48
C GLY A 33 1.76 -0.91 9.98
N ARG A 34 2.75 -0.57 10.82
CA ARG A 34 3.67 -1.55 11.40
C ARG A 34 3.00 -2.53 12.36
N LEU A 35 2.05 -2.07 13.17
CA LEU A 35 1.30 -2.94 14.09
C LEU A 35 0.48 -4.00 13.35
N VAL A 36 -0.20 -3.60 12.27
CA VAL A 36 -0.99 -4.53 11.44
C VAL A 36 -0.11 -5.45 10.62
N ALA A 37 0.99 -4.94 10.05
CA ALA A 37 1.95 -5.75 9.31
C ALA A 37 2.58 -6.86 10.18
N GLY A 38 2.68 -6.61 11.48
CA GLY A 38 3.22 -7.57 12.44
C GLY A 38 4.75 -7.62 12.47
N PRO A 39 5.32 -8.35 13.43
CA PRO A 39 6.75 -8.31 13.74
C PRO A 39 7.63 -8.83 12.60
N GLU A 40 7.20 -9.85 11.88
CA GLU A 40 8.00 -10.47 10.81
C GLU A 40 8.16 -9.55 9.60
N ILE A 41 7.07 -8.92 9.16
CA ILE A 41 7.13 -7.91 8.09
C ILE A 41 7.91 -6.69 8.54
N CYS A 42 7.74 -6.26 9.81
CA CYS A 42 8.53 -5.16 10.38
C CYS A 42 10.03 -5.46 10.37
N ALA A 43 10.45 -6.69 10.70
CA ALA A 43 11.85 -7.07 10.66
C ALA A 43 12.42 -7.01 9.23
N ARG A 44 11.64 -7.42 8.24
CA ARG A 44 12.02 -7.30 6.81
C ARG A 44 12.13 -5.84 6.38
N LEU A 45 11.17 -5.00 6.76
CA LEU A 45 11.22 -3.56 6.52
C LEU A 45 12.48 -2.93 7.12
N ASP A 46 12.79 -3.27 8.36
CA ASP A 46 13.98 -2.75 9.05
C ASP A 46 15.27 -3.22 8.36
N ALA A 47 15.32 -4.48 7.92
CA ALA A 47 16.44 -5.00 7.12
C ALA A 47 16.59 -4.24 5.78
N THR A 48 15.49 -3.96 5.09
CA THR A 48 15.50 -3.14 3.86
C THR A 48 16.00 -1.73 4.13
N ALA A 49 15.62 -1.11 5.25
CA ALA A 49 16.00 0.26 5.58
C ALA A 49 17.50 0.43 5.92
N VAL A 50 18.14 -0.62 6.44
CA VAL A 50 19.58 -0.61 6.77
C VAL A 50 20.47 -1.01 5.59
N ASP A 51 19.91 -1.64 4.54
CA ASP A 51 20.65 -1.99 3.34
C ASP A 51 21.10 -0.73 2.59
N PRO A 52 22.43 -0.51 2.41
CA PRO A 52 22.95 0.63 1.65
C PRO A 52 22.53 0.67 0.18
N ALA A 53 22.15 -0.46 -0.41
CA ALA A 53 21.68 -0.55 -1.79
C ALA A 53 20.22 -0.07 -1.94
N THR A 54 19.46 0.01 -0.84
CA THR A 54 18.08 0.49 -0.87
C THR A 54 18.05 2.00 -1.16
N PRO A 55 17.20 2.48 -2.10
CA PRO A 55 17.05 3.90 -2.38
C PRO A 55 16.75 4.71 -1.11
N TRP A 56 17.40 5.86 -0.95
CA TRP A 56 17.29 6.67 0.27
C TRP A 56 15.84 7.02 0.63
N ALA A 57 14.99 7.39 -0.35
CA ALA A 57 13.58 7.71 -0.11
C ALA A 57 12.78 6.54 0.50
N MET A 58 13.08 5.30 0.09
CA MET A 58 12.47 4.09 0.66
C MET A 58 12.88 3.92 2.12
N ARG A 59 14.18 4.10 2.41
CA ARG A 59 14.73 4.01 3.77
C ARG A 59 14.07 5.03 4.70
N GLU A 60 13.94 6.28 4.26
CA GLU A 60 13.26 7.34 5.02
C GLU A 60 11.76 7.06 5.20
N THR A 61 11.10 6.49 4.19
CA THR A 61 9.68 6.12 4.28
C THR A 61 9.43 5.04 5.35
N ILE A 62 10.33 4.07 5.46
CA ILE A 62 10.25 2.99 6.43
C ILE A 62 10.57 3.48 7.85
N LEU A 63 11.57 4.35 8.00
CA LEU A 63 12.09 4.77 9.29
C LEU A 63 11.36 5.98 9.88
N ASN A 64 11.07 6.98 9.05
CA ASN A 64 10.81 8.35 9.49
C ASN A 64 9.49 8.94 8.98
N ALA A 65 8.77 8.28 8.07
CA ALA A 65 7.47 8.78 7.63
C ALA A 65 6.50 8.91 8.81
N ASN A 66 5.82 10.06 8.91
CA ASN A 66 4.75 10.23 9.88
C ASN A 66 3.51 9.43 9.46
N GLU A 67 3.22 9.44 8.16
CA GLU A 67 2.07 8.80 7.54
C GLU A 67 2.49 7.94 6.36
N TRP A 68 1.83 6.82 6.19
CA TRP A 68 1.80 6.05 4.96
C TRP A 68 0.51 6.38 4.21
N ARG A 69 0.62 6.53 2.90
CA ARG A 69 -0.50 6.80 2.00
C ARG A 69 -0.55 5.70 0.97
N ARG A 70 -1.69 5.06 0.79
CA ARG A 70 -1.82 3.94 -0.17
C ARG A 70 -1.51 4.39 -1.60
N THR A 71 -1.71 5.67 -1.92
CA THR A 71 -1.39 6.26 -3.23
C THR A 71 0.09 6.65 -3.41
N SER A 72 0.94 6.45 -2.40
CA SER A 72 2.37 6.75 -2.50
C SER A 72 3.07 5.70 -3.35
N GLN A 73 3.82 6.15 -4.37
CA GLN A 73 4.66 5.27 -5.19
C GLN A 73 5.66 4.47 -4.34
N THR A 74 6.27 5.08 -3.32
CA THR A 74 7.22 4.39 -2.45
C THR A 74 6.55 3.27 -1.65
N ILE A 75 5.26 3.42 -1.31
CA ILE A 75 4.48 2.37 -0.64
C ILE A 75 4.16 1.22 -1.61
N ASP A 76 3.86 1.51 -2.87
CA ASP A 76 3.68 0.48 -3.92
C ASP A 76 4.97 -0.33 -4.15
N GLU A 77 6.11 0.36 -4.25
CA GLU A 77 7.43 -0.26 -4.39
C GLU A 77 7.78 -1.12 -3.16
N MET A 78 7.45 -0.63 -1.96
CA MET A 78 7.62 -1.38 -0.71
C MET A 78 6.75 -2.64 -0.69
N ALA A 79 5.48 -2.54 -1.11
CA ALA A 79 4.58 -3.67 -1.20
C ALA A 79 5.13 -4.74 -2.16
N TRP A 80 5.60 -4.34 -3.33
CA TRP A 80 6.23 -5.23 -4.31
C TRP A 80 7.45 -5.95 -3.74
N LEU A 81 8.36 -5.23 -3.08
CA LEU A 81 9.57 -5.82 -2.47
C LEU A 81 9.23 -6.81 -1.34
N LEU A 82 8.13 -6.56 -0.62
CA LEU A 82 7.66 -7.45 0.42
C LEU A 82 6.89 -8.67 -0.11
N GLY A 83 6.54 -8.68 -1.40
CA GLY A 83 5.75 -9.74 -2.04
C GLY A 83 4.24 -9.59 -1.83
N PHE A 84 3.77 -8.39 -1.50
CA PHE A 84 2.34 -8.10 -1.36
C PHE A 84 1.70 -7.84 -2.72
N SER A 85 0.52 -8.43 -2.93
CA SER A 85 -0.38 -8.00 -4.01
C SER A 85 -1.01 -6.64 -3.70
N PRO A 86 -1.51 -5.92 -4.72
CA PRO A 86 -2.22 -4.67 -4.49
C PRO A 86 -3.40 -4.78 -3.51
N GLU A 87 -4.12 -5.91 -3.53
CA GLU A 87 -5.27 -6.20 -2.67
C GLU A 87 -4.84 -6.49 -1.24
N GLN A 88 -3.73 -7.21 -1.06
CA GLN A 88 -3.16 -7.43 0.28
C GLN A 88 -2.71 -6.11 0.90
N MET A 89 -2.14 -5.22 0.10
CA MET A 89 -1.75 -3.90 0.59
C MET A 89 -2.98 -3.04 0.92
N ASP A 90 -4.05 -3.09 0.12
CA ASP A 90 -5.31 -2.41 0.45
C ASP A 90 -5.88 -2.92 1.78
N ALA A 91 -5.92 -4.24 1.99
CA ALA A 91 -6.40 -4.84 3.23
C ALA A 91 -5.55 -4.44 4.45
N LEU A 92 -4.22 -4.34 4.28
CA LEU A 92 -3.33 -3.84 5.33
C LEU A 92 -3.67 -2.40 5.70
N PHE A 93 -3.88 -1.52 4.72
CA PHE A 93 -4.27 -0.13 4.97
C PHE A 93 -5.64 -0.02 5.64
N GLU A 94 -6.63 -0.78 5.20
CA GLU A 94 -7.96 -0.82 5.81
C GLU A 94 -7.89 -1.24 7.28
N ALA A 95 -7.15 -2.31 7.58
CA ALA A 95 -6.92 -2.74 8.94
C ALA A 95 -6.13 -1.71 9.75
N ALA A 96 -5.09 -1.09 9.18
CA ALA A 96 -4.27 -0.09 9.87
C ALA A 96 -5.06 1.17 10.24
N MET A 97 -5.94 1.64 9.37
CA MET A 97 -6.82 2.78 9.67
C MET A 97 -7.82 2.51 10.81
N ALA A 98 -8.13 1.24 11.07
CA ALA A 98 -9.01 0.84 12.18
C ALA A 98 -8.28 0.74 13.53
N VAL A 99 -6.95 0.75 13.55
CA VAL A 99 -6.15 0.68 14.79
C VAL A 99 -6.08 2.07 15.43
N SER A 100 -6.43 2.17 16.72
CA SER A 100 -6.24 3.40 17.51
C SER A 100 -4.93 3.33 18.29
N VAL A 101 -4.04 4.30 18.08
CA VAL A 101 -2.75 4.47 18.78
C VAL A 101 -2.45 5.93 19.08
#